data_AF-A0A645HZY6-F1
#
_entry.id   AF-A0A645HZY6-F1
#
_cell.length_a   1.000
_cell.length_b   1.000
_cell.length_c   1.000
_cell.angle_alpha   90.00
_cell.angle_beta   90.00
_cell.angle_gamma   90.00
#
_symmetry.space_group_name_H-M   'P 1'
#
loop_
_entity.id
_entity.type
_entity.pdbx_description
1 polymer ?
#
loop_
_entity_poly.entity_id
_entity_poly.type
_entity_poly.pdbx_seq_one_letter_code
_entity_poly.pdbx_strand_id
1 'polypeptide(L)'
;MITQTQLNLVKEYASLFFSLEEISMIAAIDIEELRREVNFGHSALNNAYWIGKLEGQVELRKQVKDWAKKGSSSAEQQLLVWSQKQQESENG
;
A
#
# COMPACT_ATOMS: atom_id res chain seq x y z
N MET A 1 -5.45 -18.94 13.69
CA MET A 1 -6.10 -18.95 12.35
C MET A 1 -6.60 -17.55 12.10
N ILE A 2 -6.10 -16.88 11.07
CA ILE A 2 -6.50 -15.52 10.71
C ILE A 2 -7.89 -15.53 10.10
N THR A 3 -8.77 -14.66 10.57
CA THR A 3 -10.15 -14.56 10.07
C THR A 3 -10.28 -13.63 8.87
N GLN A 4 -11.34 -13.78 8.08
CA GLN A 4 -11.59 -12.88 6.95
C GLN A 4 -11.77 -11.42 7.37
N THR A 5 -12.39 -11.17 8.53
CA THR A 5 -12.52 -9.82 9.09
C THR A 5 -11.15 -9.20 9.36
N GLN A 6 -10.23 -9.96 9.96
CA GLN A 6 -8.86 -9.50 10.21
C GLN A 6 -8.11 -9.18 8.92
N LEU A 7 -8.26 -10.01 7.88
CA LEU A 7 -7.68 -9.74 6.56
C LEU A 7 -8.23 -8.43 5.96
N ASN A 8 -9.54 -8.20 6.07
CA ASN A 8 -10.16 -6.99 5.56
C ASN A 8 -9.64 -5.74 6.29
N LEU A 9 -9.53 -5.80 7.62
CA LEU A 9 -8.97 -4.71 8.42
C LEU A 9 -7.51 -4.45 8.05
N VAL A 10 -6.67 -5.49 7.95
CA VAL A 10 -5.27 -5.35 7.52
C VAL A 10 -5.18 -4.65 6.16
N LYS A 11 -6.01 -5.06 5.20
CA LYS A 11 -6.04 -4.47 3.86
C LYS A 11 -6.46 -3.00 3.89
N GLU A 12 -7.55 -2.68 4.58
CA GLU A 12 -8.09 -1.31 4.69
C GLU A 12 -7.08 -0.36 5.35
N TYR A 13 -6.53 -0.72 6.51
CA TYR A 13 -5.61 0.17 7.21
C TYR A 13 -4.24 0.24 6.51
N ALA A 14 -3.83 -0.82 5.81
CA ALA A 14 -2.66 -0.75 4.94
C ALA A 14 -2.86 0.26 3.80
N SER A 15 -4.04 0.36 3.19
CA SER A 15 -4.32 1.35 2.14
C SER A 15 -4.34 2.79 2.67
N LEU A 16 -4.63 2.96 3.95
CA LEU A 16 -4.53 4.24 4.65
C LEU A 16 -3.11 4.56 5.16
N PHE A 17 -2.13 3.76 4.76
CA PHE A 17 -0.71 3.94 5.11
C PHE A 17 -0.35 3.77 6.59
N PHE A 18 -1.20 3.11 7.39
CA PHE A 18 -0.88 2.79 8.79
C PHE A 18 0.34 1.86 8.88
N SER A 19 1.03 1.93 10.02
CA SER A 19 2.15 1.06 10.39
C SER A 19 1.68 -0.34 10.76
N LEU A 20 2.60 -1.32 10.81
CA LEU A 20 2.25 -2.68 11.21
C LEU A 20 1.77 -2.74 12.67
N GLU A 21 2.35 -1.91 13.54
CA GLU A 21 1.98 -1.77 14.95
C GLU A 21 0.55 -1.25 15.11
N GLU A 22 0.16 -0.24 14.34
CA GLU A 22 -1.22 0.26 14.40
C GLU A 22 -2.21 -0.75 13.82
N ILE A 23 -1.86 -1.39 12.70
CA ILE A 23 -2.68 -2.43 12.09
C ILE A 23 -2.85 -3.63 13.03
N SER A 24 -1.80 -4.06 13.73
CA SER A 24 -1.88 -5.19 14.66
C SER A 24 -2.83 -4.89 15.82
N MET A 25 -2.80 -3.67 16.36
CA MET A 25 -3.72 -3.22 17.40
C MET A 25 -5.17 -3.21 16.91
N ILE A 26 -5.44 -2.66 15.72
CA ILE A 26 -6.80 -2.53 15.20
C ILE A 26 -7.39 -3.88 14.77
N ALA A 27 -6.60 -4.71 14.08
CA ALA A 27 -7.03 -6.02 13.61
C ALA A 27 -6.98 -7.10 14.71
N ALA A 28 -6.51 -6.77 15.91
CA ALA A 28 -6.28 -7.71 17.01
C ALA A 28 -5.48 -8.94 16.57
N ILE A 29 -4.34 -8.68 15.92
CA ILE A 29 -3.36 -9.69 15.46
C ILE A 29 -2.08 -9.49 16.25
N ASP A 30 -1.39 -10.56 16.61
CA ASP A 30 -0.07 -10.43 17.23
C ASP A 30 0.91 -9.72 16.28
N ILE A 31 1.66 -8.75 16.81
CA ILE A 31 2.56 -7.94 16.00
C ILE A 31 3.71 -8.77 15.41
N GLU A 32 4.23 -9.75 16.14
CA GLU A 32 5.32 -10.61 15.66
C GLU A 32 4.84 -11.59 14.59
N GLU A 33 3.61 -12.09 14.70
CA GLU A 33 2.92 -12.81 13.63
C GLU A 33 2.79 -11.93 12.37
N LEU A 34 2.22 -10.73 12.50
CA LEU A 34 2.00 -9.83 11.37
C LEU A 34 3.31 -9.43 10.68
N ARG A 35 4.35 -9.07 11.43
CA ARG A 35 5.68 -8.73 10.86
C ARG A 35 6.27 -9.90 10.08
N ARG A 36 6.22 -11.11 10.64
CA ARG A 36 6.79 -12.31 10.01
C ARG A 36 6.11 -12.59 8.68
N GLU A 37 4.79 -12.57 8.67
CA GLU A 37 3.98 -12.85 7.49
C GLU A 37 4.16 -11.78 6.40
N VAL A 38 4.21 -10.49 6.76
CA VAL A 38 4.40 -9.40 5.79
C VAL A 38 5.80 -9.40 5.16
N ASN A 39 6.84 -9.74 5.93
CA ASN A 39 8.23 -9.67 5.45
C ASN A 39 8.69 -10.93 4.73
N PHE A 40 8.17 -12.10 5.10
CA PHE A 40 8.71 -13.39 4.63
C PHE A 40 7.63 -14.38 4.17
N GLY A 41 6.35 -14.05 4.31
CA GLY A 41 5.24 -14.96 4.01
C GLY A 41 4.68 -14.81 2.59
N HIS A 42 4.11 -15.90 2.07
CA HIS A 42 3.16 -15.89 0.94
C HIS A 42 1.74 -16.17 1.44
N SER A 43 1.39 -15.62 2.61
CA SER A 43 0.11 -15.86 3.26
C SER A 43 -0.99 -14.90 2.79
N ALA A 44 -2.23 -15.23 3.16
CA ALA A 44 -3.36 -14.33 2.97
C ALA A 44 -3.15 -12.97 3.67
N LEU A 45 -2.43 -12.96 4.80
CA LEU A 45 -2.11 -11.76 5.57
C LEU A 45 -1.10 -10.87 4.82
N ASN A 46 -0.05 -11.48 4.26
CA ASN A 46 0.90 -10.81 3.38
C ASN A 46 0.19 -10.15 2.19
N ASN A 47 -0.67 -10.93 1.51
CA ASN A 47 -1.43 -10.45 0.36
C ASN A 47 -2.37 -9.29 0.75
N ALA A 48 -3.10 -9.42 1.85
CA ALA A 48 -4.00 -8.36 2.34
C ALA A 48 -3.24 -7.05 2.57
N TYR A 49 -2.10 -7.11 3.25
CA TYR A 49 -1.27 -5.93 3.52
C TYR A 49 -0.75 -5.26 2.24
N TRP A 50 -0.13 -6.05 1.35
CA TRP A 50 0.49 -5.49 0.14
C TRP A 50 -0.53 -5.02 -0.89
N ILE A 51 -1.65 -5.72 -1.05
CA ILE A 51 -2.77 -5.25 -1.87
C ILE A 51 -3.30 -3.93 -1.30
N GLY A 52 -3.52 -3.84 0.01
CA GLY A 52 -3.94 -2.60 0.66
C GLY A 52 -2.98 -1.44 0.39
N LYS A 53 -1.68 -1.62 0.67
CA LYS A 53 -0.65 -0.61 0.37
C LYS A 53 -0.70 -0.15 -1.08
N LEU A 54 -0.84 -1.09 -2.02
CA LEU A 54 -0.91 -0.78 -3.45
C LEU A 54 -2.18 0.00 -3.81
N GLU A 55 -3.34 -0.38 -3.26
CA GLU A 55 -4.60 0.33 -3.47
C GLU A 55 -4.50 1.79 -3.00
N GLY A 56 -3.92 2.04 -1.82
CA GLY A 56 -3.66 3.39 -1.32
C GLY A 56 -2.73 4.20 -2.24
N GLN A 57 -1.66 3.57 -2.74
CA GLN A 57 -0.77 4.22 -3.71
C GLN A 57 -1.48 4.54 -5.02
N VAL A 58 -2.35 3.66 -5.51
CA VAL A 58 -3.14 3.88 -6.72
C VAL A 58 -4.06 5.08 -6.55
N GLU A 59 -4.73 5.20 -5.40
CA GLU A 59 -5.59 6.35 -5.10
C GLU A 59 -4.79 7.66 -5.07
N LEU A 60 -3.64 7.69 -4.38
CA LEU A 60 -2.76 8.86 -4.37
C LEU A 60 -2.30 9.25 -5.77
N ARG A 61 -1.90 8.27 -6.60
CA ARG A 61 -1.47 8.52 -7.98
C ARG A 61 -2.60 9.09 -8.83
N LYS A 62 -3.84 8.62 -8.65
CA LYS A 62 -5.02 9.18 -9.33
C LYS A 62 -5.22 10.65 -8.95
N GLN A 63 -5.14 10.98 -7.66
CA GLN A 63 -5.30 12.37 -7.19
C GLN A 63 -4.21 13.29 -7.75
N VAL A 64 -2.94 12.85 -7.70
CA VAL A 64 -1.82 13.60 -8.28
C VAL A 64 -2.01 13.79 -9.79
N LYS A 65 -2.46 12.76 -10.52
CA LYS A 65 -2.80 12.87 -11.94
C LYS A 65 -3.88 13.93 -12.19
N ASP A 66 -4.90 13.99 -11.36
CA ASP A 66 -5.97 14.97 -11.50
C ASP A 66 -5.52 16.40 -11.16
N TRP A 67 -4.59 16.58 -10.21
CA TRP A 67 -3.98 17.88 -9.95
C TRP A 67 -3.07 18.35 -11.08
N ALA A 68 -2.30 17.45 -11.67
CA ALA A 68 -1.48 17.75 -12.84
C ALA A 68 -2.35 18.24 -14.01
N LYS A 69 -3.47 17.56 -14.31
CA LYS A 69 -4.44 18.00 -15.33
C LYS A 69 -5.04 19.39 -15.05
N LYS A 70 -5.06 19.82 -13.78
CA LYS A 70 -5.54 21.14 -13.36
C LYS A 70 -4.42 22.21 -13.35
N GLY A 71 -3.22 21.87 -13.82
CA GLY A 71 -2.10 22.80 -13.97
C GLY A 71 -1.15 22.87 -12.77
N SER A 72 -1.17 21.89 -11.86
CA SER A 72 -0.17 21.83 -10.78
C SER A 72 1.17 21.33 -11.31
N SER A 73 2.14 22.24 -11.46
CA SER A 73 3.50 21.93 -11.93
C SER A 73 4.22 20.90 -11.06
N SER A 74 4.01 20.95 -9.74
CA SER A 74 4.59 19.95 -8.81
C SER A 74 4.01 18.56 -9.06
N ALA A 75 2.71 18.45 -9.34
CA ALA A 75 2.07 17.18 -9.65
C ALA A 75 2.54 16.63 -11.00
N GLU A 76 2.70 17.48 -12.01
CA GLU A 76 3.28 17.09 -13.32
C GLU A 76 4.69 16.53 -13.17
N GLN A 77 5.57 17.22 -12.43
CA GLN A 77 6.93 16.75 -12.14
C GLN A 77 6.92 15.39 -11.42
N GLN A 78 6.03 15.21 -10.45
CA GLN A 78 5.91 13.95 -9.72
C GLN A 78 5.49 12.79 -10.62
N LEU A 79 4.58 13.01 -11.57
CA LEU A 79 4.18 12.00 -12.55
C LEU A 79 5.33 11.62 -13.50
N LEU A 80 6.14 12.60 -13.93
CA LEU A 80 7.32 12.34 -14.75
C LEU A 80 8.33 11.46 -14.01
N VAL A 81 8.61 11.77 -12.74
CA VAL A 81 9.51 10.96 -11.90
C VAL A 81 8.98 9.53 -11.75
N TRP A 82 7.67 9.35 -11.53
CA TRP A 82 7.08 8.01 -11.45
C TRP A 82 7.13 7.25 -12.78
N SER A 83 6.92 7.94 -13.90
CA SER A 83 7.03 7.33 -15.24
C SER A 83 8.45 6.84 -15.53
N GLN A 84 9.48 7.61 -15.14
CA GLN A 84 10.88 7.23 -15.31
C GLN A 84 11.22 6.00 -14.46
N LYS A 85 10.88 6.02 -13.17
CA LYS A 85 11.09 4.88 -12.26
C LYS A 85 10.39 3.60 -12.74
N GLN A 86 9.21 3.72 -13.32
CA GLN A 86 8.49 2.58 -13.88
C GLN A 86 9.25 1.97 -15.06
N GLN A 87 9.71 2.81 -16.00
CA GLN A 87 10.51 2.36 -17.14
C GLN A 87 11.82 1.69 -16.70
N GLU A 88 12.48 2.20 -15.65
CA GLU A 88 13.66 1.56 -15.08
C GLU A 88 13.34 0.18 -14.51
N SER A 89 12.22 0.04 -13.80
CA SER A 89 11.81 -1.25 -13.21
C SER A 89 11.33 -2.31 -14.22
N GLU A 90 10.82 -1.88 -15.38
CA GLU A 90 10.35 -2.79 -16.44
C GLU A 90 11.49 -3.27 -17.36
N ASN A 91 12.61 -2.53 -17.40
CA ASN A 91 13.76 -2.82 -18.26
C ASN A 91 14.97 -3.43 -17.51
N GLY A 92 14.90 -3.55 -16.18
CA GLY A 92 15.93 -4.17 -15.33
C GLY A 92 15.56 -5.58 -14.90
#